data_AF-A0A7W0A844-F1
#
_entry.id   AF-A0A7W0A844-F1
#
_cell.length_a   1.000
_cell.length_b   1.000
_cell.length_c   1.000
_cell.angle_alpha   90.00
_cell.angle_beta   90.00
_cell.angle_gamma   90.00
#
_symmetry.space_group_name_H-M   'P 1'
#
loop_
_entity.id
_entity.type
_entity.pdbx_description
1 polymer ?
#
loop_
_entity_poly.entity_id
_entity_poly.type
_entity_poly.pdbx_seq_one_letter_code
_entity_poly.pdbx_strand_id
1 'polypeptide(L)'
;MDERIELGFAVGGLPRSVARWMDIALRSGWFNFGYGSYEGDRGTRCPIAAAASLAGVWNDGAISVGQGEWGSPDGPSPEVEEFAAWFDLCSAEDGLDTAIAVVKRTLDSSSDVASLAA
;
A
#
# COMPACT_ATOMS: atom_id res chain seq x y z
N MET A 1 -13.47 13.41 -10.24
CA MET A 1 -13.44 12.16 -9.46
C MET A 1 -12.91 12.54 -8.09
N ASP A 2 -13.23 11.83 -7.00
CA ASP A 2 -12.64 12.16 -5.69
C ASP A 2 -11.56 11.13 -5.40
N GLU A 3 -10.30 11.56 -5.49
CA GLU A 3 -9.11 10.72 -5.39
C GLU A 3 -9.04 9.98 -4.05
N ARG A 4 -9.65 10.53 -2.99
CA ARG A 4 -9.72 9.89 -1.66
C ARG A 4 -10.70 8.72 -1.64
N ILE A 5 -11.79 8.83 -2.39
CA ILE A 5 -12.77 7.75 -2.52
C ILE A 5 -12.17 6.60 -3.32
N GLU A 6 -11.53 6.91 -4.45
CA GLU A 6 -10.88 5.89 -5.29
C GLU A 6 -9.70 5.22 -4.57
N LEU A 7 -8.88 5.99 -3.85
CA LEU A 7 -7.86 5.41 -2.97
C LEU A 7 -8.47 4.48 -1.90
N GLY A 8 -9.63 4.84 -1.35
CA GLY A 8 -10.38 3.98 -0.44
C GLY A 8 -10.79 2.66 -1.09
N PHE A 9 -11.32 2.69 -2.31
CA PHE A 9 -11.67 1.49 -3.05
C PHE A 9 -10.45 0.64 -3.39
N ALA A 10 -9.36 1.25 -3.84
CA ALA A 10 -8.11 0.56 -4.14
C ALA A 10 -7.55 -0.16 -2.91
N VAL A 11 -7.54 0.50 -1.74
CA VAL A 11 -7.15 -0.14 -0.47
C VAL A 11 -8.07 -1.30 -0.10
N GLY A 12 -9.38 -1.16 -0.31
CA GLY A 12 -10.36 -2.22 -0.07
C GLY A 12 -10.24 -3.42 -1.03
N GLY A 13 -9.68 -3.19 -2.22
CA GLY A 13 -9.41 -4.22 -3.23
C GLY A 13 -8.11 -5.00 -3.02
N LEU A 14 -7.22 -4.55 -2.13
CA LEU A 14 -5.95 -5.22 -1.91
C LEU A 14 -6.13 -6.65 -1.37
N PRO A 15 -5.28 -7.60 -1.80
CA PRO A 15 -5.22 -8.92 -1.19
C PRO A 15 -4.98 -8.83 0.32
N ARG A 16 -5.61 -9.73 1.10
CA ARG A 16 -5.54 -9.67 2.58
C ARG A 16 -4.11 -9.70 3.13
N SER A 17 -3.22 -10.46 2.49
CA SER A 17 -1.81 -10.54 2.89
C SER A 17 -1.10 -9.18 2.70
N VAL A 18 -1.35 -8.52 1.58
CA VAL A 18 -0.80 -7.21 1.21
C VAL A 18 -1.32 -6.14 2.17
N ALA A 19 -2.65 -6.08 2.36
CA ALA A 19 -3.30 -5.16 3.28
C ALA A 19 -2.77 -5.30 4.72
N ARG A 20 -2.59 -6.54 5.19
CA ARG A 20 -2.00 -6.83 6.51
C ARG A 20 -0.59 -6.28 6.65
N TRP A 21 0.29 -6.53 5.68
CA TRP A 21 1.66 -6.05 5.73
C TRP A 21 1.75 -4.53 5.60
N MET A 22 0.83 -3.92 4.87
CA MET A 22 0.71 -2.47 4.78
C MET A 22 0.29 -1.84 6.11
N ASP A 23 -0.66 -2.45 6.82
CA ASP A 23 -1.03 -2.02 8.18
C ASP A 23 0.17 -2.10 9.14
N ILE A 24 0.92 -3.22 9.12
CA ILE A 24 2.15 -3.38 9.93
C ILE A 24 3.17 -2.29 9.58
N ALA A 25 3.39 -2.02 8.29
CA ALA A 25 4.33 -0.99 7.84
C ALA A 25 3.93 0.39 8.39
N LEU A 26 2.67 0.79 8.22
CA LEU A 26 2.12 2.07 8.65
C LEU A 26 2.17 2.28 10.18
N ARG A 27 2.12 1.18 10.95
CA ARG A 27 2.16 1.21 12.43
C ARG A 27 3.58 1.05 13.01
N SER A 28 4.54 0.55 12.23
CA SER A 28 5.89 0.24 12.72
C SER A 28 6.69 1.46 13.21
N GLY A 29 6.43 2.64 12.64
CA GLY A 29 7.25 3.84 12.85
C GLY A 29 8.66 3.76 12.23
N TRP A 30 8.94 2.72 11.44
CA TRP A 30 10.27 2.49 10.85
C TRP A 30 10.48 3.18 9.50
N PHE A 31 9.40 3.59 8.86
CA PHE A 31 9.42 4.17 7.52
C PHE A 31 9.04 5.64 7.56
N ASN A 32 9.80 6.45 6.83
CA ASN A 32 9.33 7.75 6.41
C ASN A 32 8.51 7.55 5.13
N PHE A 33 7.25 7.97 5.10
CA PHE A 33 6.40 7.77 3.92
C PHE A 33 6.55 8.95 2.95
N GLY A 34 6.35 8.68 1.66
CA GLY A 34 6.43 9.67 0.60
C GLY A 34 5.61 9.26 -0.63
N TYR A 35 5.40 10.22 -1.52
CA TYR A 35 4.82 10.01 -2.85
C TYR A 35 5.92 9.66 -3.87
N GLY A 36 5.56 9.06 -5.00
CA GLY A 36 6.53 8.53 -5.97
C GLY A 36 6.66 7.01 -5.82
N SER A 37 5.54 6.34 -6.07
CA SER A 37 5.24 4.91 -6.24
C SER A 37 6.32 3.85 -5.92
N TYR A 38 7.57 3.97 -6.38
CA TYR A 38 8.63 2.97 -6.13
C TYR A 38 10.06 3.52 -5.94
N GLU A 39 10.33 4.78 -6.32
CA GLU A 39 11.65 5.41 -6.20
C GLU A 39 11.54 6.68 -5.36
N GLY A 40 11.61 6.53 -4.04
CA GLY A 40 11.78 7.67 -3.14
C GLY A 40 13.25 8.08 -3.06
N ASP A 41 13.55 9.34 -3.36
CA ASP A 41 14.83 9.94 -3.03
C ASP A 41 15.08 9.81 -1.52
N ARG A 42 16.24 9.22 -1.14
CA ARG A 42 16.81 9.33 0.22
C ARG A 42 15.87 8.94 1.38
N GLY A 43 15.30 7.73 1.34
CA GLY A 43 14.76 7.06 2.52
C GLY A 43 13.26 7.25 2.79
N THR A 44 12.52 7.91 1.90
CA THR A 44 11.07 7.85 1.87
C THR A 44 10.58 6.62 1.09
N ARG A 45 9.46 6.03 1.48
CA ARG A 45 8.85 4.89 0.78
C ARG A 45 7.35 5.06 0.62
N CYS A 46 6.81 4.59 -0.50
CA CYS A 46 5.38 4.33 -0.62
C CYS A 46 4.95 3.25 0.39
N PRO A 47 3.74 3.31 0.98
CA PRO A 47 3.24 2.29 1.90
C PRO A 47 3.37 0.85 1.37
N ILE A 48 3.12 0.64 0.07
CA ILE A 48 3.17 -0.69 -0.54
C ILE A 48 4.61 -1.22 -0.64
N ALA A 49 5.58 -0.35 -0.94
CA ALA A 49 6.99 -0.70 -1.00
C ALA A 49 7.56 -0.99 0.41
N ALA A 50 7.11 -0.25 1.43
CA ALA A 50 7.43 -0.52 2.82
C ALA A 50 6.85 -1.87 3.28
N ALA A 51 5.60 -2.15 2.94
CA ALA A 51 4.93 -3.42 3.20
C ALA A 51 5.68 -4.60 2.55
N ALA A 52 6.02 -4.48 1.27
CA ALA A 52 6.76 -5.49 0.53
C ALA A 52 8.13 -5.81 1.15
N SER A 53 8.81 -4.77 1.65
CA SER A 53 10.11 -4.94 2.34
C SER A 53 9.97 -5.67 3.67
N LEU A 54 8.95 -5.37 4.46
CA LEU A 54 8.69 -6.07 5.72
C LEU A 54 8.23 -7.52 5.51
N ALA A 55 7.46 -7.75 4.45
CA ALA A 55 7.00 -9.09 4.07
C ALA A 55 8.14 -9.96 3.52
N GLY A 56 9.32 -9.39 3.25
CA GLY A 56 10.44 -10.08 2.63
C GLY A 56 10.15 -10.52 1.18
N VAL A 57 9.17 -9.89 0.52
CA VAL A 57 8.81 -10.23 -0.86
C VAL A 57 9.63 -9.45 -1.89
N TRP A 58 10.20 -8.31 -1.49
CA TRP A 58 11.11 -7.53 -2.33
C TRP A 58 12.52 -8.12 -2.27
N ASN A 59 13.05 -8.56 -3.42
CA ASN A 59 14.39 -9.11 -3.55
C ASN A 59 15.10 -8.53 -4.77
N ASP A 60 16.34 -8.06 -4.59
CA ASP A 60 17.19 -7.51 -5.67
C ASP A 60 16.53 -6.47 -6.59
N GLY A 61 15.65 -5.63 -6.04
CA GLY A 61 14.98 -4.56 -6.81
C GLY A 61 13.67 -4.97 -7.47
N ALA A 62 13.19 -6.21 -7.26
CA ALA A 62 11.95 -6.71 -7.83
C ALA A 62 11.14 -7.55 -6.82
N ILE A 63 9.90 -7.89 -7.18
CA ILE A 63 9.07 -8.82 -6.41
C ILE A 63 9.55 -10.25 -6.65
N SER A 64 9.70 -11.01 -5.57
CA SER A 64 10.16 -12.40 -5.61
C SER A 64 9.17 -13.31 -6.35
N VAL A 65 9.70 -14.33 -7.05
CA VAL A 65 8.88 -15.34 -7.74
C VAL A 65 7.95 -16.05 -6.76
N GLY A 66 6.70 -16.28 -7.18
CA GLY A 66 5.69 -16.99 -6.39
C GLY A 66 4.86 -16.09 -5.47
N GLN A 67 5.11 -14.78 -5.45
CA GLN A 67 4.37 -13.79 -4.65
C GLN A 67 3.23 -13.14 -5.44
N GLY A 68 2.38 -13.94 -6.08
CA GLY A 68 1.39 -13.46 -7.07
C GLY A 68 0.43 -12.38 -6.57
N GLU A 69 0.10 -12.37 -5.27
CA GLU A 69 -0.72 -11.32 -4.64
C GLU A 69 -0.05 -9.94 -4.68
N TRP A 70 1.28 -9.91 -4.68
CA TRP A 70 2.09 -8.70 -4.80
C TRP A 70 2.43 -8.38 -6.26
N GLY A 71 2.58 -9.42 -7.08
CA GLY A 71 2.95 -9.32 -8.48
C GLY A 71 3.95 -10.39 -8.90
N SER A 72 4.82 -10.01 -9.82
CA SER A 72 5.87 -10.84 -10.40
C SER A 72 7.18 -10.05 -10.52
N PRO A 73 8.30 -10.68 -10.90
CA PRO A 73 9.53 -9.95 -11.19
C PRO A 73 9.38 -8.89 -12.29
N ASP A 74 8.41 -9.07 -13.19
CA ASP A 74 8.18 -8.16 -14.32
C ASP A 74 7.29 -6.96 -13.95
N GLY A 75 6.64 -6.98 -12.78
CA GLY A 75 5.78 -5.89 -12.35
C GLY A 75 4.82 -6.23 -11.20
N PRO A 76 4.20 -5.22 -10.59
CA PRO A 76 3.19 -5.40 -9.54
C PRO A 76 1.96 -6.16 -10.03
N SER A 77 1.18 -6.71 -9.10
CA SER A 77 -0.17 -7.18 -9.40
C SER A 77 -1.09 -5.99 -9.74
N PRO A 78 -2.19 -6.21 -10.48
CA PRO A 78 -3.12 -5.13 -10.83
C PRO A 78 -3.61 -4.34 -9.62
N GLU A 79 -3.92 -5.02 -8.51
CA GLU A 79 -4.40 -4.39 -7.28
C GLU A 79 -3.32 -3.53 -6.59
N VAL A 80 -2.06 -3.98 -6.63
CA VAL A 80 -0.91 -3.22 -6.12
C VAL A 80 -0.62 -2.00 -6.99
N GLU A 81 -0.72 -2.16 -8.32
CA GLU A 81 -0.55 -1.06 -9.27
C GLU A 81 -1.66 -0.01 -9.12
N GLU A 82 -2.91 -0.44 -9.02
CA GLU A 82 -4.07 0.43 -8.83
C GLU A 82 -3.95 1.22 -7.51
N PHE A 83 -3.58 0.55 -6.41
CA PHE A 83 -3.28 1.24 -5.16
C PHE A 83 -2.18 2.30 -5.32
N ALA A 84 -1.06 1.94 -5.95
CA ALA A 84 0.08 2.85 -6.11
C ALA A 84 -0.31 4.09 -6.91
N ALA A 85 -1.07 3.92 -8.00
CA ALA A 85 -1.56 5.02 -8.82
C ALA A 85 -2.48 5.96 -8.04
N TRP A 86 -3.49 5.43 -7.33
CA TRP A 86 -4.42 6.27 -6.56
C TRP A 86 -3.77 6.91 -5.34
N PHE A 87 -2.80 6.25 -4.72
CA PHE A 87 -2.04 6.84 -3.61
C PHE A 87 -1.22 8.04 -4.08
N ASP A 88 -0.54 7.94 -5.22
CA ASP A 88 0.21 9.06 -5.80
C ASP A 88 -0.72 10.22 -6.19
N LEU A 89 -1.85 9.93 -6.84
CA LEU A 89 -2.84 10.95 -7.21
C LEU A 89 -3.42 11.67 -5.99
N CYS A 90 -3.89 10.93 -4.98
CA CYS A 90 -4.42 11.52 -3.75
C CYS A 90 -3.33 12.29 -2.98
N SER A 91 -2.09 11.79 -2.96
CA SER A 91 -0.98 12.50 -2.33
C SER A 91 -0.63 13.81 -3.06
N ALA A 92 -0.75 13.84 -4.38
CA ALA A 92 -0.49 15.02 -5.19
C ALA A 92 -1.58 16.09 -5.04
N GLU A 93 -2.85 15.69 -5.01
CA GLU A 93 -4.00 16.61 -4.92
C GLU A 93 -4.28 17.07 -3.47
N ASP A 94 -4.35 16.14 -2.52
CA ASP A 94 -4.78 16.39 -1.13
C ASP A 94 -3.64 16.37 -0.11
N GLY A 95 -2.43 16.03 -0.54
CA GLY A 95 -1.26 15.88 0.32
C GLY A 95 -1.10 14.48 0.92
N LEU A 96 0.15 14.15 1.22
CA LEU A 96 0.57 12.84 1.73
C LEU A 96 -0.14 12.43 3.02
N ASP A 97 -0.30 13.34 3.98
CA ASP A 97 -0.95 13.05 5.26
C ASP A 97 -2.42 12.64 5.06
N THR A 98 -3.10 13.28 4.12
CA THR A 98 -4.49 12.94 3.75
C THR A 98 -4.55 11.54 3.13
N ALA A 99 -3.67 11.24 2.17
CA ALA A 99 -3.61 9.93 1.53
C ALA A 99 -3.34 8.82 2.58
N ILE A 100 -2.37 9.01 3.48
CA ILE A 100 -2.08 8.06 4.56
C ILE A 100 -3.28 7.89 5.50
N ALA A 101 -3.98 8.97 5.84
CA ALA A 101 -5.16 8.90 6.70
C ALA A 101 -6.30 8.09 6.06
N VAL A 102 -6.50 8.23 4.74
CA VAL A 102 -7.46 7.42 3.97
C VAL A 102 -7.08 5.94 4.04
N VAL A 103 -5.82 5.60 3.76
CA VAL A 103 -5.33 4.21 3.80
C VAL A 103 -5.56 3.59 5.17
N LYS A 104 -5.16 4.27 6.25
CA LYS A 104 -5.32 3.77 7.62
C LYS A 104 -6.79 3.53 7.96
N ARG A 105 -7.66 4.51 7.68
CA ARG A 105 -9.11 4.41 7.97
C ARG A 105 -9.76 3.24 7.23
N THR A 106 -9.39 3.00 5.98
CA THR A 106 -9.93 1.88 5.21
C THR A 106 -9.44 0.54 5.75
N LEU A 107 -8.14 0.40 6.05
CA LEU A 107 -7.58 -0.82 6.65
C LEU A 107 -8.26 -1.17 7.99
N ASP A 108 -8.46 -0.17 8.86
CA ASP A 108 -9.15 -0.34 10.15
C ASP A 108 -10.58 -0.85 9.94
N SER A 109 -11.32 -0.25 9.01
CA SER A 109 -12.71 -0.64 8.71
C SER A 109 -12.81 -2.07 8.17
N SER A 110 -11.83 -2.53 7.41
CA SER A 110 -11.78 -3.92 6.92
C SER A 110 -11.42 -4.93 8.02
N SER A 111 -10.65 -4.53 9.02
CA SER A 111 -10.27 -5.38 10.15
C SER A 111 -11.42 -5.65 11.13
N ASP A 112 -12.29 -4.66 11.33
CA ASP A 112 -13.46 -4.77 12.21
C ASP A 112 -14.50 -5.75 11.64
N VAL A 113 -14.71 -5.74 10.32
CA VAL A 113 -15.63 -6.67 9.65
C VAL A 113 -15.13 -8.12 9.74
N ALA A 114 -13.81 -8.33 9.69
CA ALA A 114 -13.22 -9.66 9.86
C ALA A 114 -13.37 -10.19 11.30
N SER A 115 -13.26 -9.32 12.31
CA SER A 115 -13.48 -9.71 13.71
C SER A 115 -14.94 -10.00 14.06
N LEU A 116 -15.91 -9.39 13.36
CA LEU A 116 -17.34 -9.66 13.54
C LEU A 116 -17.82 -10.96 12.86
N ALA A 117 -17.02 -11.53 11.96
CA ALA A 117 -17.35 -12.75 11.21
C ALA A 117 -16.67 -14.02 11.75
N ALA A 118 -15.86 -13.91 12.82
CA ALA A 118 -15.14 -15.00 13.48
C ALA A 118 -15.82 -15.43 14.78
#